data_AF-A0A814MK64-F1
#
_entry.id   AF-A0A814MK64-F1
#
_cell.length_a   1.000
_cell.length_b   1.000
_cell.length_c   1.000
_cell.angle_alpha   90.00
_cell.angle_beta   90.00
_cell.angle_gamma   90.00
#
_symmetry.space_group_name_H-M   'P 1'
#
loop_
_entity.id
_entity.type
_entity.pdbx_description
1 polymer ?
#
loop_
_entity_poly.entity_id
_entity_poly.type
_entity_poly.pdbx_seq_one_letter_code
_entity_poly.pdbx_strand_id
1 'polypeptide(L)'
;MSQIQKLGIDKTIQYGTQINQLVRSTKEENKNKLTELHKFIKNLLKISNSNSKKSSVKQESYLAYCQEEFYPGYDWFTSTIFLMNKGDLNSSMNFLYNFHFLQISSLLWSARLFSNNFLISNVYTKNGINILLPTTCHYIELILKIELPLIFSAFRMSGLSPSLICSNWLKQCFWNYLDWPEIVTYTSLCIIFGIDFQTYFCVSILKHLNEKQTDNPMYNNQSIIQHHTDRDLQIFLKEGQIENFKIENYIDFMFSLEKKYRKYILEDIKQILS
;
A
#
# COMPACT_ATOMS: atom_id res chain seq x y z
N MET A 1 -19.66 12.31 -4.90
CA MET A 1 -18.26 11.98 -5.23
C MET A 1 -17.47 13.26 -5.09
N SER A 2 -16.40 13.26 -4.29
CA SER A 2 -15.51 14.43 -4.15
C SER A 2 -14.75 14.70 -5.45
N GLN A 3 -14.16 15.89 -5.58
CA GLN A 3 -13.32 16.24 -6.74
C GLN A 3 -12.11 15.30 -6.87
N ILE A 4 -11.49 14.97 -5.72
CA ILE A 4 -10.36 14.01 -5.64
C ILE A 4 -10.77 12.63 -6.19
N GLN A 5 -11.97 12.15 -5.86
CA GLN A 5 -12.47 10.86 -6.37
C GLN A 5 -12.67 10.86 -7.88
N LYS A 6 -13.21 11.95 -8.44
CA LYS A 6 -13.38 12.08 -9.90
C LYS A 6 -12.04 12.06 -10.61
N LEU A 7 -11.06 12.81 -10.10
CA LEU A 7 -9.71 12.87 -10.65
C LEU A 7 -9.00 11.51 -10.56
N GLY A 8 -9.10 10.81 -9.43
CA GLY A 8 -8.54 9.47 -9.27
C GLY A 8 -9.14 8.45 -10.24
N ILE A 9 -10.45 8.52 -10.48
CA ILE A 9 -11.14 7.69 -11.48
C ILE A 9 -10.61 7.98 -12.89
N ASP A 10 -10.50 9.26 -13.25
CA ASP A 10 -9.99 9.64 -14.57
C ASP A 10 -8.55 9.18 -14.79
N LYS A 11 -7.70 9.30 -13.77
CA LYS A 11 -6.32 8.80 -13.80
C LYS A 11 -6.25 7.28 -13.89
N THR A 12 -7.11 6.57 -13.16
CA THR A 12 -7.22 5.10 -13.22
C THR A 12 -7.59 4.62 -14.61
N ILE A 13 -8.57 5.24 -15.26
CA ILE A 13 -8.97 4.87 -16.62
C ILE A 13 -7.87 5.20 -17.62
N GLN A 14 -7.24 6.37 -17.52
CA GLN A 14 -6.10 6.72 -18.38
C GLN A 14 -4.99 5.68 -18.28
N TYR A 15 -4.56 5.37 -17.05
CA TYR A 15 -3.54 4.34 -16.80
C TYR A 15 -3.98 2.98 -17.34
N GLY A 16 -5.18 2.51 -16.99
CA GLY A 16 -5.76 1.25 -17.44
C GLY A 16 -5.81 1.08 -18.97
N THR A 17 -6.02 2.18 -19.70
CA THR A 17 -5.94 2.19 -21.17
C THR A 17 -4.52 2.12 -21.71
N GLN A 18 -3.54 2.72 -21.04
CA GLN A 18 -2.13 2.65 -21.44
C GLN A 18 -1.57 1.23 -21.28
N ILE A 19 -1.96 0.54 -20.20
CA ILE A 19 -1.54 -0.84 -19.91
C ILE A 19 -2.37 -1.91 -20.63
N ASN A 20 -3.28 -1.52 -21.53
CA ASN A 20 -4.18 -2.41 -22.28
C ASN A 20 -4.98 -3.41 -21.41
N GLN A 21 -5.37 -3.01 -20.18
CA GLN A 21 -6.25 -3.85 -19.34
C GLN A 21 -7.74 -3.54 -19.56
N LEU A 22 -8.07 -2.44 -20.24
CA LEU A 22 -9.45 -1.95 -20.45
C LEU A 22 -9.90 -2.00 -21.92
N VAL A 23 -9.44 -3.00 -22.68
CA VAL A 23 -9.53 -3.03 -24.16
C VAL A 23 -10.94 -3.20 -24.72
N ARG A 24 -11.89 -3.75 -23.94
CA ARG A 24 -13.20 -4.20 -24.47
C ARG A 24 -14.32 -3.15 -24.39
N SER A 25 -14.13 -2.06 -23.68
CA SER A 25 -15.19 -1.11 -23.32
C SER A 25 -14.74 0.33 -23.55
N THR A 26 -15.70 1.22 -23.82
CA THR A 26 -15.39 2.64 -24.01
C THR A 26 -14.86 3.25 -22.71
N LYS A 27 -14.06 4.32 -22.82
CA LYS A 27 -13.53 5.03 -21.64
C LYS A 27 -14.65 5.51 -20.69
N GLU A 28 -15.78 5.94 -21.26
CA GLU A 28 -16.95 6.39 -20.49
C GLU A 28 -17.65 5.23 -19.78
N GLU A 29 -17.79 4.07 -20.43
CA GLU A 29 -18.39 2.89 -19.81
C GLU A 29 -17.54 2.41 -18.63
N ASN A 30 -16.22 2.36 -18.79
CA ASN A 30 -15.31 2.00 -17.69
C ASN A 30 -15.34 3.01 -16.55
N LYS A 31 -15.43 4.31 -16.87
CA LYS A 31 -15.64 5.36 -15.87
C LYS A 31 -16.94 5.13 -15.09
N ASN A 32 -18.03 4.83 -15.78
CA ASN A 32 -19.31 4.55 -15.14
C ASN A 32 -19.23 3.31 -14.24
N LYS A 33 -18.68 2.19 -14.74
CA LYS A 33 -18.45 0.96 -13.95
C LYS A 33 -17.61 1.24 -12.69
N LEU A 34 -16.51 1.97 -12.83
CA LEU A 34 -15.67 2.30 -11.68
C LEU A 34 -16.39 3.24 -10.69
N THR A 35 -17.18 4.20 -11.17
CA THR A 35 -18.00 5.03 -10.26
C THR A 35 -19.06 4.22 -9.51
N GLU A 36 -19.65 3.23 -10.15
CA GLU A 36 -20.59 2.31 -9.53
C GLU A 36 -19.92 1.43 -8.48
N LEU A 37 -18.74 0.89 -8.79
CA LEU A 37 -17.92 0.15 -7.83
C LEU A 37 -17.61 0.97 -6.58
N HIS A 38 -17.16 2.21 -6.74
CA HIS A 38 -16.88 3.12 -5.62
C HIS A 38 -18.14 3.43 -4.80
N LYS A 39 -19.32 3.56 -5.42
CA LYS A 39 -20.60 3.71 -4.70
C LYS A 39 -20.95 2.45 -3.90
N PHE A 40 -20.80 1.28 -4.51
CA PHE A 40 -21.02 -0.01 -3.87
C PHE A 40 -20.12 -0.17 -2.64
N ILE A 41 -18.81 0.09 -2.79
CA ILE A 41 -17.86 0.07 -1.68
C ILE A 41 -18.25 1.05 -0.57
N LYS A 42 -18.60 2.29 -0.93
CA LYS A 42 -19.02 3.28 0.07
C LYS A 42 -20.23 2.81 0.88
N ASN A 43 -21.18 2.11 0.24
CA ASN A 43 -22.33 1.54 0.94
C ASN A 43 -21.94 0.35 1.81
N LEU A 44 -21.09 -0.53 1.29
CA LEU A 44 -20.58 -1.69 2.00
C LEU A 44 -19.84 -1.29 3.29
N LEU A 45 -18.96 -0.30 3.19
CA LEU A 45 -18.21 0.26 4.33
C LEU A 45 -19.11 0.98 5.34
N LYS A 46 -20.27 1.51 4.93
CA LYS A 46 -21.26 2.07 5.88
C LYS A 46 -22.00 0.97 6.65
N ILE A 47 -22.33 -0.15 6.00
CA ILE A 47 -23.03 -1.27 6.64
C ILE A 47 -22.20 -1.86 7.78
N SER A 48 -20.87 -1.96 7.60
CA SER A 48 -19.98 -2.40 8.70
C SER A 48 -20.05 -1.49 9.93
N ASN A 49 -20.38 -0.20 9.75
CA ASN A 49 -20.41 0.78 10.82
C ASN A 49 -21.74 0.81 11.57
N SER A 50 -22.84 0.50 10.89
CA SER A 50 -24.16 0.42 11.53
C SER A 50 -24.31 -0.81 12.42
N ASN A 51 -23.58 -1.89 12.11
CA ASN A 51 -23.63 -3.14 12.89
C ASN A 51 -22.76 -3.08 14.16
N SER A 52 -21.74 -2.22 14.20
CA SER A 52 -21.05 -1.86 15.45
C SER A 52 -21.92 -0.89 16.24
N LYS A 53 -22.55 -1.37 17.33
CA LYS A 53 -23.31 -0.53 18.26
C LYS A 53 -22.56 0.77 18.54
N LYS A 54 -23.25 1.91 18.46
CA LYS A 54 -22.78 3.23 18.90
C LYS A 54 -22.28 3.14 20.34
N SER A 55 -21.00 2.85 20.55
CA SER A 55 -20.34 3.14 21.81
C SER A 55 -20.13 4.63 21.85
N SER A 56 -21.07 5.32 22.49
CA SER A 56 -21.04 6.72 22.85
C SER A 56 -19.91 7.00 23.84
N VAL A 57 -18.67 6.96 23.36
CA VAL A 57 -17.55 7.59 24.04
C VAL A 57 -16.91 8.50 23.01
N LYS A 58 -17.32 9.78 23.04
CA LYS A 58 -16.53 10.85 22.42
C LYS A 58 -15.19 10.85 23.16
N GLN A 59 -14.20 10.14 22.63
CA GLN A 59 -12.84 10.25 23.12
C GLN A 59 -12.27 11.56 22.61
N GLU A 60 -12.35 12.57 23.47
CA GLU A 60 -11.75 13.90 23.33
C GLU A 60 -10.23 13.77 23.31
N SER A 61 -9.68 13.32 22.19
CA SER A 61 -8.27 13.51 21.87
C SER A 61 -8.18 14.50 20.71
N TYR A 62 -7.38 15.55 20.87
CA TYR A 62 -7.25 16.66 19.93
C TYR A 62 -6.85 16.21 18.50
N LEU A 63 -6.26 15.02 18.36
CA LEU A 63 -5.88 14.39 17.09
C LEU A 63 -7.00 13.55 16.44
N ALA A 64 -7.96 13.06 17.23
CA ALA A 64 -9.17 12.41 16.69
C ALA A 64 -10.11 13.42 16.02
N TYR A 65 -10.03 14.71 16.40
CA TYR A 65 -10.80 15.79 15.81
C TYR A 65 -10.37 16.14 14.37
N CYS A 66 -9.17 15.73 13.95
CA CYS A 66 -8.64 15.96 12.60
C CYS A 66 -8.92 14.83 11.61
N GLN A 67 -9.56 13.74 12.06
CA GLN A 67 -9.92 12.63 11.19
C GLN A 67 -11.35 12.85 10.71
N GLU A 68 -11.50 13.27 9.45
CA GLU A 68 -12.78 13.23 8.77
C GLU A 68 -13.41 11.83 8.97
N GLU A 69 -14.74 11.76 9.15
CA GLU A 69 -15.52 10.50 9.28
C GLU A 69 -15.36 9.56 8.06
N PHE A 70 -14.54 9.93 7.08
CA PHE A 70 -14.31 9.26 5.82
C PHE A 70 -12.81 9.27 5.47
N TYR A 71 -12.37 8.25 4.72
CA TYR A 71 -11.01 8.22 4.17
C TYR A 71 -10.74 9.49 3.34
N PRO A 72 -9.69 10.28 3.67
CA PRO A 72 -9.46 11.58 3.04
C PRO A 72 -8.89 11.48 1.61
N GLY A 73 -8.47 10.28 1.20
CA GLY A 73 -7.78 10.03 -0.07
C GLY A 73 -8.63 9.35 -1.15
N TYR A 74 -8.00 9.09 -2.29
CA TYR A 74 -8.54 8.20 -3.31
C TYR A 74 -8.23 6.74 -3.01
N ASP A 75 -9.21 5.86 -3.17
CA ASP A 75 -9.04 4.44 -2.91
C ASP A 75 -8.32 3.73 -4.08
N TRP A 76 -6.99 3.75 -4.02
CA TRP A 76 -6.11 3.11 -5.00
C TRP A 76 -6.26 1.59 -5.01
N PHE A 77 -6.60 0.96 -3.88
CA PHE A 77 -6.74 -0.49 -3.80
C PHE A 77 -7.95 -0.98 -4.60
N THR A 78 -9.12 -0.36 -4.42
CA THR A 78 -10.33 -0.66 -5.22
C THR A 78 -10.06 -0.52 -6.73
N SER A 79 -9.30 0.51 -7.10
CA SER A 79 -8.93 0.79 -8.49
C SER A 79 -7.94 -0.23 -9.05
N THR A 80 -7.01 -0.71 -8.22
CA THR A 80 -6.08 -1.79 -8.56
C THR A 80 -6.83 -3.10 -8.83
N ILE A 81 -7.77 -3.48 -7.95
CA ILE A 81 -8.59 -4.68 -8.16
C ILE A 81 -9.44 -4.58 -9.43
N PHE A 82 -10.02 -3.42 -9.69
CA PHE A 82 -10.80 -3.20 -10.91
C PHE A 82 -9.96 -3.42 -12.19
N LEU A 83 -8.72 -2.92 -12.21
CA LEU A 83 -7.81 -3.13 -13.32
C LEU A 83 -7.29 -4.58 -13.40
N MET A 84 -7.02 -5.24 -12.26
CA MET A 84 -6.66 -6.66 -12.22
C MET A 84 -7.75 -7.54 -12.86
N ASN A 85 -9.02 -7.19 -12.64
CA ASN A 85 -10.17 -7.86 -13.24
C ASN A 85 -10.52 -7.33 -14.64
N LYS A 86 -9.60 -6.63 -15.31
CA LYS A 86 -9.76 -6.13 -16.68
C LYS A 86 -11.00 -5.25 -16.88
N GLY A 87 -11.40 -4.53 -15.84
CA GLY A 87 -12.58 -3.66 -15.84
C GLY A 87 -13.92 -4.39 -15.70
N ASP A 88 -13.93 -5.68 -15.35
CA ASP A 88 -15.16 -6.38 -15.02
C ASP A 88 -15.71 -5.94 -13.65
N LEU A 89 -16.91 -5.38 -13.67
CA LEU A 89 -17.57 -4.82 -12.50
C LEU A 89 -17.95 -5.92 -11.49
N ASN A 90 -18.55 -7.01 -11.99
CA ASN A 90 -19.10 -8.07 -11.15
C ASN A 90 -18.00 -8.83 -10.41
N SER A 91 -16.94 -9.23 -11.13
CA SER A 91 -15.78 -9.88 -10.51
C SER A 91 -15.11 -8.98 -9.47
N SER A 92 -15.01 -7.67 -9.74
CA SER A 92 -14.43 -6.71 -8.81
C SER A 92 -15.29 -6.51 -7.56
N MET A 93 -16.61 -6.39 -7.71
CA MET A 93 -17.53 -6.31 -6.58
C MET A 93 -17.49 -7.57 -5.72
N ASN A 94 -17.55 -8.75 -6.34
CA ASN A 94 -17.52 -10.02 -5.63
C ASN A 94 -16.21 -10.21 -4.85
N PHE A 95 -15.06 -9.91 -5.49
CA PHE A 95 -13.76 -9.95 -4.82
C PHE A 95 -13.75 -9.01 -3.61
N LEU A 96 -14.09 -7.73 -3.79
CA LEU A 96 -14.03 -6.74 -2.71
C LEU A 96 -15.03 -7.05 -1.58
N TYR A 97 -16.19 -7.62 -1.92
CA TYR A 97 -17.18 -8.08 -0.93
C TYR A 97 -16.60 -9.21 -0.07
N ASN A 98 -16.08 -10.27 -0.69
CA ASN A 98 -15.48 -11.38 0.05
C ASN A 98 -14.25 -10.93 0.84
N PHE A 99 -13.42 -10.10 0.23
CA PHE A 99 -12.22 -9.55 0.86
C PHE A 99 -12.55 -8.67 2.07
N HIS A 100 -13.66 -7.90 2.03
CA HIS A 100 -14.10 -7.08 3.15
C HIS A 100 -14.36 -7.89 4.44
N PHE A 101 -14.73 -9.17 4.36
CA PHE A 101 -14.97 -9.96 5.57
C PHE A 101 -13.70 -10.51 6.21
N LEU A 102 -12.57 -10.49 5.51
CA LEU A 102 -11.28 -10.92 6.05
C LEU A 102 -10.72 -9.86 6.99
N GLN A 103 -10.21 -10.21 8.17
CA GLN A 103 -9.62 -9.19 9.07
C GLN A 103 -8.41 -8.49 8.43
N ILE A 104 -7.53 -9.27 7.81
CA ILE A 104 -6.28 -8.84 7.15
C ILE A 104 -6.51 -7.77 6.06
N SER A 105 -7.71 -7.75 5.48
CA SER A 105 -8.06 -6.80 4.43
C SER A 105 -7.88 -5.33 4.84
N SER A 106 -7.94 -4.99 6.14
CA SER A 106 -7.74 -3.62 6.63
C SER A 106 -6.31 -3.10 6.45
N LEU A 107 -5.34 -3.99 6.30
CA LEU A 107 -3.93 -3.65 6.13
C LEU A 107 -3.58 -3.30 4.67
N LEU A 108 -4.10 -4.06 3.70
CA LEU A 108 -3.95 -3.74 2.28
C LEU A 108 -4.88 -2.62 1.84
N TRP A 109 -6.10 -2.63 2.38
CA TRP A 109 -7.16 -1.72 1.96
C TRP A 109 -7.36 -0.61 3.00
N SER A 110 -6.58 0.45 2.85
CA SER A 110 -6.61 1.59 3.77
C SER A 110 -8.02 2.16 3.97
N ALA A 111 -8.84 2.29 2.93
CA ALA A 111 -10.20 2.84 3.06
C ALA A 111 -11.11 2.03 3.99
N ARG A 112 -10.91 0.71 4.09
CA ARG A 112 -11.67 -0.14 5.01
C ARG A 112 -11.30 0.12 6.47
N LEU A 113 -10.02 0.34 6.75
CA LEU A 113 -9.53 0.63 8.09
C LEU A 113 -10.19 1.90 8.67
N PHE A 114 -10.33 2.95 7.86
CA PHE A 114 -10.99 4.20 8.27
C PHE A 114 -12.50 4.06 8.47
N SER A 115 -13.12 3.01 7.91
CA SER A 115 -14.56 2.86 8.01
C SER A 115 -14.94 2.12 9.28
N ASN A 116 -14.32 0.97 9.59
CA ASN A 116 -14.82 0.07 10.62
C ASN A 116 -14.50 0.52 12.06
N ASN A 117 -15.50 1.03 12.79
CA ASN A 117 -15.39 1.48 14.19
C ASN A 117 -14.81 0.42 15.16
N PHE A 118 -15.08 -0.87 14.92
CA PHE A 118 -14.55 -1.96 15.77
C PHE A 118 -13.05 -2.17 15.54
N LEU A 119 -12.59 -2.08 14.29
CA LEU A 119 -11.16 -2.08 14.01
C LEU A 119 -10.53 -0.80 14.55
N ILE A 120 -11.23 0.34 14.46
CA ILE A 120 -10.75 1.61 15.01
C ILE A 120 -10.49 1.49 16.52
N SER A 121 -11.35 0.82 17.31
CA SER A 121 -11.14 0.72 18.76
C SER A 121 -9.91 -0.10 19.19
N ASN A 122 -9.50 -1.10 18.41
CA ASN A 122 -8.36 -1.97 18.73
C ASN A 122 -7.07 -1.50 18.06
N VAL A 123 -7.18 -0.99 16.83
CA VAL A 123 -6.05 -0.51 16.01
C VAL A 123 -5.61 0.89 16.40
N TYR A 124 -6.50 1.71 16.96
CA TYR A 124 -6.16 3.06 17.35
C TYR A 124 -5.78 3.08 18.82
N THR A 125 -4.67 3.73 19.13
CA THR A 125 -4.36 4.04 20.54
C THR A 125 -5.51 4.84 21.15
N LYS A 126 -5.58 4.91 22.49
CA LYS A 126 -6.52 5.79 23.23
C LYS A 126 -6.52 7.26 22.76
N ASN A 127 -5.53 7.65 21.95
CA ASN A 127 -5.32 8.97 21.38
C ASN A 127 -5.77 9.10 19.91
N GLY A 128 -6.45 8.08 19.33
CA GLY A 128 -6.95 8.14 17.96
C GLY A 128 -5.88 8.02 16.87
N ILE A 129 -4.76 7.35 17.13
CA ILE A 129 -3.70 7.12 16.13
C ILE A 129 -3.76 5.68 15.62
N ASN A 130 -3.93 5.50 14.29
CA ASN A 130 -3.86 4.20 13.61
C ASN A 130 -2.46 3.59 13.74
N ILE A 131 -2.36 2.40 14.35
CA ILE A 131 -1.08 1.73 14.62
C ILE A 131 -0.65 0.80 13.48
N LEU A 132 -1.56 0.29 12.64
CA LEU A 132 -1.27 -0.80 11.70
C LEU A 132 -0.20 -0.46 10.65
N LEU A 133 -0.37 0.64 9.90
CA LEU A 133 0.63 1.05 8.91
C LEU A 133 1.97 1.47 9.57
N PRO A 134 1.98 2.24 10.68
CA PRO A 134 3.20 2.48 11.44
C PRO A 134 3.90 1.21 11.93
N THR A 135 3.18 0.16 12.34
CA THR A 135 3.77 -1.13 12.73
C THR A 135 4.44 -1.80 11.53
N THR A 136 3.77 -1.88 10.38
CA THR A 136 4.40 -2.40 9.15
C THR A 136 5.67 -1.62 8.82
N CYS A 137 5.62 -0.29 8.89
CA CYS A 137 6.76 0.58 8.66
C CYS A 137 7.90 0.39 9.67
N HIS A 138 7.57 0.23 10.95
CA HIS A 138 8.55 -0.07 12.00
C HIS A 138 9.32 -1.35 11.68
N TYR A 139 8.62 -2.40 11.24
CA TYR A 139 9.25 -3.64 10.83
C TYR A 139 10.11 -3.50 9.56
N ILE A 140 9.72 -2.65 8.61
CA ILE A 140 10.56 -2.31 7.46
C ILE A 140 11.88 -1.70 7.94
N GLU A 141 11.83 -0.69 8.82
CA GLU A 141 13.04 -0.08 9.38
C GLU A 141 13.90 -1.04 10.18
N LEU A 142 13.28 -1.89 11.01
CA LEU A 142 13.99 -2.87 11.82
C LEU A 142 14.72 -3.88 10.94
N ILE A 143 14.04 -4.46 9.94
CA ILE A 143 14.65 -5.43 9.04
C ILE A 143 15.72 -4.75 8.19
N LEU A 144 15.47 -3.55 7.68
CA LEU A 144 16.46 -2.80 6.90
C LEU A 144 17.73 -2.53 7.71
N LYS A 145 17.60 -2.17 8.99
CA LYS A 145 18.73 -1.95 9.90
C LYS A 145 19.58 -3.20 10.10
N ILE A 146 18.95 -4.38 10.17
CA ILE A 146 19.63 -5.65 10.44
C ILE A 146 20.23 -6.25 9.16
N GLU A 147 19.44 -6.36 8.10
CA GLU A 147 19.82 -7.09 6.88
C GLU A 147 20.55 -6.20 5.87
N LEU A 148 20.30 -4.89 5.86
CA LEU A 148 20.85 -3.94 4.88
C LEU A 148 21.39 -2.67 5.58
N PRO A 149 22.36 -2.80 6.51
CA PRO A 149 22.80 -1.71 7.38
C PRO A 149 23.37 -0.52 6.61
N LEU A 150 24.00 -0.74 5.45
CA LEU A 150 24.54 0.32 4.60
C LEU A 150 23.41 1.23 4.07
N ILE A 151 22.32 0.64 3.58
CA ILE A 151 21.15 1.38 3.11
C ILE A 151 20.54 2.16 4.28
N PHE A 152 20.35 1.49 5.42
CA PHE A 152 19.83 2.15 6.62
C PHE A 152 20.70 3.34 7.05
N SER A 153 22.02 3.21 6.98
CA SER A 153 22.94 4.30 7.32
C SER A 153 22.84 5.48 6.37
N ALA A 154 22.67 5.24 5.06
CA ALA A 154 22.47 6.30 4.07
C ALA A 154 21.19 7.10 4.34
N PHE A 155 20.07 6.42 4.61
CA PHE A 155 18.82 7.09 5.01
C PHE A 155 19.02 7.96 6.27
N ARG A 156 19.65 7.39 7.30
CA ARG A 156 19.90 8.10 8.56
C ARG A 156 20.78 9.34 8.36
N MET A 157 21.82 9.24 7.54
CA MET A 157 22.73 10.36 7.25
C MET A 157 22.05 11.45 6.41
N SER A 158 21.12 11.09 5.51
CA SER A 158 20.28 12.05 4.79
C SER A 158 19.15 12.67 5.63
N GLY A 159 18.97 12.25 6.89
CA GLY A 159 17.84 12.70 7.72
C GLY A 159 16.48 12.20 7.23
N LEU A 160 16.45 11.11 6.46
CA LEU A 160 15.23 10.51 5.92
C LEU A 160 14.87 9.25 6.70
N SER A 161 13.58 9.06 6.97
CA SER A 161 13.05 7.81 7.51
C SER A 161 12.59 6.89 6.37
N PRO A 162 13.17 5.66 6.25
CA PRO A 162 12.71 4.66 5.28
C PRO A 162 11.22 4.36 5.42
N SER A 163 10.69 4.35 6.66
CA SER A 163 9.27 4.15 6.94
C SER A 163 8.38 5.16 6.22
N LEU A 164 8.79 6.42 6.17
CA LEU A 164 7.98 7.47 5.56
C LEU A 164 7.84 7.24 4.05
N ILE A 165 8.94 6.91 3.38
CA ILE A 165 8.97 6.60 1.95
C ILE A 165 8.10 5.37 1.66
N CYS A 166 8.33 4.28 2.38
CA CYS A 166 7.56 3.05 2.20
C CYS A 166 6.07 3.26 2.49
N SER A 167 5.72 4.05 3.51
CA SER A 167 4.31 4.36 3.82
C SER A 167 3.59 5.04 2.65
N ASN A 168 4.28 5.90 1.90
CA ASN A 168 3.72 6.58 0.75
C ASN A 168 3.53 5.64 -0.44
N TRP A 169 4.50 4.76 -0.69
CA TRP A 169 4.39 3.71 -1.70
C TRP A 169 3.19 2.80 -1.40
N LEU A 170 3.06 2.34 -0.16
CA LEU A 170 2.00 1.45 0.28
C LEU A 170 0.61 2.09 0.19
N LYS A 171 0.45 3.36 0.61
CA LYS A 171 -0.81 4.10 0.49
C LYS A 171 -1.29 4.24 -0.96
N GLN A 172 -0.37 4.29 -1.90
CA GLN A 172 -0.65 4.40 -3.33
C GLN A 172 -0.65 3.04 -4.04
N CYS A 173 -0.55 1.91 -3.33
CA CYS A 173 -0.40 0.58 -3.94
C CYS A 173 0.73 0.52 -4.98
N PHE A 174 1.82 1.28 -4.76
CA PHE A 174 2.96 1.46 -5.68
C PHE A 174 2.63 2.06 -7.06
N TRP A 175 1.44 2.64 -7.22
CA TRP A 175 1.11 3.42 -8.41
C TRP A 175 2.13 4.53 -8.62
N ASN A 176 2.53 4.74 -9.88
CA ASN A 176 3.61 5.64 -10.33
C ASN A 176 5.05 5.19 -10.06
N TYR A 177 5.27 4.12 -9.27
CA TYR A 177 6.61 3.66 -8.94
C TYR A 177 6.99 2.35 -9.64
N LEU A 178 6.05 1.42 -9.77
CA LEU A 178 6.28 0.09 -10.32
C LEU A 178 5.53 -0.15 -11.62
N ASP A 179 6.08 -1.05 -12.44
CA ASP A 179 5.39 -1.61 -13.58
C ASP A 179 4.15 -2.39 -13.15
N TRP A 180 3.12 -2.39 -14.00
CA TRP A 180 1.85 -3.04 -13.72
C TRP A 180 1.97 -4.52 -13.29
N PRO A 181 2.76 -5.38 -13.96
CA PRO A 181 2.93 -6.77 -13.53
C PRO A 181 3.46 -6.91 -12.10
N GLU A 182 4.35 -6.02 -11.66
CA GLU A 182 4.89 -6.04 -10.30
C GLU A 182 3.84 -5.60 -9.27
N ILE A 183 2.98 -4.62 -9.60
CA ILE A 183 1.86 -4.20 -8.74
C ILE A 183 0.86 -5.36 -8.55
N VAL A 184 0.54 -6.08 -9.63
CA VAL A 184 -0.34 -7.26 -9.61
C VAL A 184 0.27 -8.37 -8.76
N THR A 185 1.56 -8.62 -8.93
CA THR A 185 2.28 -9.66 -8.20
C THR A 185 2.40 -9.30 -6.72
N TYR A 186 2.73 -8.04 -6.37
CA TYR A 186 2.69 -7.52 -5.01
C TYR A 186 1.33 -7.79 -4.34
N THR A 187 0.25 -7.38 -5.00
CA THR A 187 -1.11 -7.55 -4.47
C THR A 187 -1.42 -9.03 -4.25
N SER A 188 -1.05 -9.88 -5.22
CA SER A 188 -1.25 -11.33 -5.15
C SER A 188 -0.42 -11.97 -4.04
N LEU A 189 0.85 -11.59 -3.87
CA LEU A 189 1.73 -12.08 -2.82
C LEU A 189 1.14 -11.80 -1.43
N CYS A 190 0.71 -10.57 -1.19
CA CYS A 190 0.13 -10.20 0.10
C CYS A 190 -1.18 -10.94 0.39
N ILE A 191 -1.98 -11.26 -0.64
CA ILE A 191 -3.22 -12.03 -0.48
C ILE A 191 -2.92 -13.52 -0.23
N ILE A 192 -1.97 -14.10 -0.95
CA ILE A 192 -1.70 -15.55 -0.95
C ILE A 192 -0.82 -15.95 0.24
N PHE A 193 0.31 -15.27 0.43
CA PHE A 193 1.30 -15.64 1.45
C PHE A 193 1.07 -14.94 2.79
N GLY A 194 0.41 -13.79 2.78
CA GLY A 194 0.08 -13.05 4.00
C GLY A 194 0.60 -11.62 3.95
N ILE A 195 0.12 -10.82 4.89
CA ILE A 195 0.34 -9.37 4.90
C ILE A 195 1.74 -8.94 5.32
N ASP A 196 2.46 -9.81 6.03
CA ASP A 196 3.86 -9.65 6.37
C ASP A 196 4.75 -9.51 5.12
N PHE A 197 4.32 -10.07 3.98
CA PHE A 197 5.02 -9.88 2.70
C PHE A 197 5.07 -8.42 2.25
N GLN A 198 4.15 -7.56 2.72
CA GLN A 198 4.22 -6.12 2.47
C GLN A 198 5.53 -5.51 3.00
N THR A 199 5.98 -5.96 4.16
CA THR A 199 7.26 -5.53 4.75
C THR A 199 8.43 -6.05 3.93
N TYR A 200 8.45 -7.35 3.61
CA TYR A 200 9.56 -7.97 2.87
C TYR A 200 9.69 -7.40 1.46
N PHE A 201 8.57 -7.03 0.85
CA PHE A 201 8.50 -6.41 -0.46
C PHE A 201 9.16 -5.03 -0.47
N CYS A 202 8.80 -4.18 0.50
CA CYS A 202 9.45 -2.86 0.64
C CYS A 202 10.96 -2.98 0.89
N VAL A 203 11.40 -3.92 1.75
CA VAL A 203 12.83 -4.16 1.98
C VAL A 203 13.53 -4.63 0.71
N SER A 204 12.88 -5.45 -0.10
CA SER A 204 13.41 -5.95 -1.38
C SER A 204 13.53 -4.84 -2.42
N ILE A 205 12.57 -3.91 -2.48
CA ILE A 205 12.67 -2.70 -3.31
C ILE A 205 13.87 -1.86 -2.88
N LEU A 206 14.03 -1.62 -1.59
CA LEU A 206 15.16 -0.82 -1.09
C LEU A 206 16.50 -1.50 -1.39
N LYS A 207 16.56 -2.83 -1.27
CA LYS A 207 17.71 -3.63 -1.69
C LYS A 207 18.00 -3.42 -3.18
N HIS A 208 16.98 -3.55 -4.02
CA HIS A 208 17.09 -3.35 -5.47
C HIS A 208 17.60 -1.96 -5.83
N LEU A 209 17.02 -0.91 -5.26
CA LEU A 209 17.43 0.48 -5.48
C LEU A 209 18.87 0.79 -5.00
N ASN A 210 19.47 -0.10 -4.21
CA ASN A 210 20.87 0.01 -3.82
C ASN A 210 21.78 -0.90 -4.66
N GLU A 211 21.25 -2.01 -5.15
CA GLU A 211 21.97 -2.92 -6.00
C GLU A 211 22.21 -2.26 -7.36
N LYS A 212 23.48 -2.23 -7.77
CA LYS A 212 23.85 -1.81 -9.12
C LYS A 212 23.41 -2.91 -10.09
N GLN A 213 22.18 -2.84 -10.57
CA GLN A 213 21.78 -3.69 -11.69
C GLN A 213 22.32 -3.10 -12.99
N THR A 214 23.51 -3.55 -13.40
CA THR A 214 23.81 -4.13 -14.73
C THR A 214 25.27 -3.92 -15.18
N ASP A 215 25.79 -4.92 -15.90
CA ASP A 215 27.04 -4.94 -16.67
C ASP A 215 27.12 -3.90 -17.81
N ASN A 216 26.25 -2.89 -17.80
CA ASN A 216 26.16 -1.86 -18.82
C ASN A 216 26.54 -0.50 -18.18
N PRO A 217 27.78 -0.01 -18.38
CA PRO A 217 28.30 1.17 -17.68
C PRO A 217 27.57 2.48 -18.00
N MET A 218 26.62 2.48 -18.93
CA MET A 218 25.89 3.66 -19.38
C MET A 218 24.73 4.07 -18.44
N TYR A 219 24.25 3.18 -17.56
CA TYR A 219 23.11 3.45 -16.65
C TYR A 219 23.48 3.33 -15.15
N ASN A 220 24.76 3.54 -14.83
CA ASN A 220 25.40 3.24 -13.53
C ASN A 220 25.03 4.17 -12.34
N ASN A 221 23.89 4.87 -12.42
CA ASN A 221 23.57 6.02 -11.55
C ASN A 221 22.31 5.86 -10.69
N GLN A 222 21.92 4.63 -10.33
CA GLN A 222 20.70 4.38 -9.53
C GLN A 222 21.02 3.60 -8.26
N SER A 223 22.03 4.02 -7.49
CA SER A 223 22.21 3.49 -6.14
C SER A 223 21.82 4.55 -5.10
N ILE A 224 21.08 4.12 -4.07
CA ILE A 224 20.74 4.94 -2.89
C ILE A 224 21.98 5.66 -2.32
N ILE A 225 23.15 5.02 -2.37
CA ILE A 225 24.42 5.56 -1.88
C ILE A 225 24.95 6.71 -2.75
N GLN A 226 24.80 6.63 -4.08
CA GLN A 226 25.15 7.73 -4.99
C GLN A 226 24.23 8.93 -4.79
N HIS A 227 22.91 8.73 -4.77
CA HIS A 227 21.96 9.82 -4.55
C HIS A 227 22.04 10.43 -3.12
N HIS A 228 22.48 9.65 -2.13
CA HIS A 228 22.88 10.20 -0.83
C HIS A 228 24.03 11.21 -0.99
N THR A 229 25.03 10.85 -1.79
CA THR A 229 26.23 11.68 -2.03
C THR A 229 25.88 12.96 -2.80
N ASP A 230 24.95 12.84 -3.76
CA ASP A 230 24.48 13.94 -4.61
C ASP A 230 23.40 14.82 -3.94
N ARG A 231 22.98 14.45 -2.72
CA ARG A 231 21.95 15.15 -1.90
C ARG A 231 20.57 15.23 -2.54
N ASP A 232 20.27 14.35 -3.47
CA ASP A 232 18.99 14.28 -4.19
C ASP A 232 18.16 13.03 -3.84
N LEU A 233 18.62 12.22 -2.88
CA LEU A 233 17.97 10.97 -2.43
C LEU A 233 16.47 11.13 -2.14
N GLN A 234 16.04 12.26 -1.58
CA GLN A 234 14.63 12.50 -1.30
C GLN A 234 13.78 12.62 -2.58
N ILE A 235 14.29 13.32 -3.60
CA ILE A 235 13.59 13.52 -4.87
C ILE A 235 13.56 12.18 -5.61
N PHE A 236 14.70 11.51 -5.69
CA PHE A 236 14.83 10.18 -6.28
C PHE A 236 13.81 9.19 -5.72
N LEU A 237 13.69 9.07 -4.39
CA LEU A 237 12.77 8.10 -3.78
C LEU A 237 11.29 8.49 -3.84
N LYS A 238 10.98 9.79 -3.94
CA LYS A 238 9.59 10.27 -3.96
C LYS A 238 9.02 10.39 -5.36
N GLU A 239 9.85 10.70 -6.34
CA GLU A 239 9.41 11.02 -7.72
C GLU A 239 9.97 10.03 -8.75
N GLY A 240 11.09 9.37 -8.44
CA GLY A 240 11.72 8.40 -9.34
C GLY A 240 10.90 7.12 -9.49
N GLN A 241 10.81 6.65 -10.73
CA GLN A 241 10.31 5.31 -11.01
C GLN A 241 11.33 4.26 -10.55
N ILE A 242 10.83 3.15 -10.04
CA ILE A 242 11.66 2.00 -9.66
C ILE A 242 11.83 1.15 -10.92
N GLU A 243 12.81 1.55 -11.74
CA GLU A 243 13.09 0.91 -13.02
C GLU A 243 13.68 -0.49 -12.84
N ASN A 244 13.34 -1.42 -13.73
CA ASN A 244 13.90 -2.78 -13.80
C ASN A 244 13.71 -3.66 -12.53
N PHE A 245 12.85 -3.26 -11.60
CA PHE A 245 12.48 -4.13 -10.49
C PHE A 245 11.69 -5.34 -11.02
N LYS A 246 12.21 -6.54 -10.74
CA LYS A 246 11.56 -7.81 -11.02
C LYS A 246 11.50 -8.63 -9.75
N ILE A 247 10.29 -8.92 -9.29
CA ILE A 247 10.05 -9.65 -8.04
C ILE A 247 10.73 -11.02 -8.05
N GLU A 248 10.79 -11.66 -9.21
CA GLU A 248 11.44 -12.97 -9.42
C GLU A 248 12.88 -13.00 -8.88
N ASN A 249 13.62 -11.90 -9.04
CA ASN A 249 15.01 -11.80 -8.58
C ASN A 249 15.14 -11.67 -7.05
N TYR A 250 14.05 -11.31 -6.37
CA TYR A 250 14.03 -11.05 -4.93
C TYR A 250 13.15 -12.02 -4.15
N ILE A 251 12.44 -12.94 -4.83
CA ILE A 251 11.46 -13.82 -4.18
C ILE A 251 12.12 -14.72 -3.13
N ASP A 252 13.28 -15.31 -3.45
CA ASP A 252 14.04 -16.15 -2.51
C ASP A 252 14.51 -15.35 -1.29
N PHE A 253 14.92 -14.10 -1.51
CA PHE A 253 15.29 -13.20 -0.44
C PHE A 253 14.08 -12.90 0.46
N MET A 254 12.90 -12.61 -0.12
CA MET A 254 11.68 -12.40 0.65
C MET A 254 11.29 -13.63 1.48
N PHE A 255 11.35 -14.84 0.92
CA PHE A 255 11.10 -16.08 1.64
C PHE A 255 12.15 -16.33 2.75
N SER A 256 13.39 -15.89 2.56
CA SER A 256 14.40 -15.95 3.62
C SER A 256 14.08 -15.02 4.80
N LEU A 257 13.54 -13.82 4.52
CA LEU A 257 13.09 -12.88 5.55
C LEU A 257 11.85 -13.40 6.28
N GLU A 258 10.92 -14.00 5.54
CA GLU A 258 9.73 -14.64 6.12
C GLU A 258 10.13 -15.65 7.19
N LYS A 259 11.03 -16.58 6.87
CA LYS A 259 11.49 -17.61 7.82
C LYS A 259 12.06 -17.03 9.12
N LYS A 260 12.72 -15.87 9.04
CA LYS A 260 13.35 -15.21 10.19
C LYS A 260 12.36 -14.37 11.00
N TYR A 261 11.48 -13.63 10.34
CA TYR A 261 10.76 -12.51 10.97
C TYR A 261 9.24 -12.72 11.09
N ARG A 262 8.65 -13.65 10.32
CA ARG A 262 7.20 -13.82 10.24
C ARG A 262 6.53 -14.00 11.58
N LYS A 263 7.14 -14.78 12.49
CA LYS A 263 6.60 -15.03 13.82
C LYS A 263 6.34 -13.73 14.58
N TYR A 264 7.34 -12.84 14.63
CA TYR A 264 7.25 -11.57 15.36
C TYR A 264 6.22 -10.63 14.74
N ILE A 265 6.28 -10.46 13.41
CA ILE A 265 5.36 -9.56 12.69
C ILE A 265 3.91 -10.00 12.86
N LEU A 266 3.63 -11.29 12.68
CA LEU A 266 2.25 -11.78 12.77
C LEU A 266 1.74 -11.83 14.20
N GLU A 267 2.57 -12.09 15.20
CA GLU A 267 2.18 -12.03 16.61
C GLU A 267 1.75 -10.60 17.00
N ASP A 268 2.54 -9.59 16.63
CA ASP A 268 2.20 -8.18 16.89
C ASP A 268 0.95 -7.73 16.14
N ILE A 269 0.82 -8.08 14.85
CA ILE A 269 -0.37 -7.75 14.07
C ILE A 269 -1.62 -8.43 14.67
N LYS A 270 -1.51 -9.69 15.11
CA LYS A 270 -2.61 -10.38 15.78
C LYS A 270 -2.99 -9.71 17.09
N GLN A 271 -2.01 -9.28 17.89
CA GLN A 271 -2.27 -8.56 19.13
C GLN A 271 -2.97 -7.22 18.89
N ILE A 272 -2.65 -6.53 17.79
CA ILE A 272 -3.32 -5.27 17.41
C ILE A 272 -4.75 -5.53 16.91
N LEU A 273 -5.00 -6.67 16.26
CA LEU A 273 -6.31 -7.02 15.68
C LEU A 273 -7.24 -7.75 16.66
N SER A 274 -6.72 -8.36 17.73
CA SER A 274 -7.48 -9.04 18.79
C SER A 274 -8.15 -8.06 19.73
#